data_AF-A0A944TNC9-F1
#
_entry.id   AF-A0A944TNC9-F1
#
_cell.length_a   1.000
_cell.length_b   1.000
_cell.length_c   1.000
_cell.angle_alpha   90.00
_cell.angle_beta   90.00
_cell.angle_gamma   90.00
#
_symmetry.space_group_name_H-M   'P 1'
#
loop_
_entity.id
_entity.type
_entity.pdbx_description
1 polymer ?
#
loop_
_entity_poly.entity_id
_entity_poly.type
_entity_poly.pdbx_seq_one_letter_code
_entity_poly.pdbx_strand_id
1 'polypeptide(L)'
;MGHPINIDITFCHYQNHEETLELSWELMPHLGALVWLKCLKKIMDSNTDLEARFAGFRHGYITMDYLGENINKCVDLINEDGRHHIKERYEGKFSQEFSNAIHHHFEVLVGPAWQPTEFYLKSPQDVKRAILGLNQYIHDMEGMDRAIATAEDCPDRVHTSVHVEFLKKVRYEIPDEAYDYFTINPKFGDIVLHYAQIGKSLLEIYLDQDEDVEEGGIQPLRSVTGEFDIFFSGLSMDSNFEKDFHNSLRENGYDPEDKKLALGFLPVAKFCPKGEKSVSQFQEEFSQFLGMRKIKIRQGQTELLAKEFEVIPLDFEKRFHNYG
;
A
#
# COMPACT_ATOMS: atom_id res chain seq x y z
N MET A 1 11.27 25.97 -22.23
CA MET A 1 10.76 25.12 -21.13
C MET A 1 10.84 23.68 -21.62
N GLY A 2 11.50 22.80 -20.88
CA GLY A 2 11.54 21.37 -21.26
C GLY A 2 10.16 20.76 -21.19
N HIS A 3 9.90 19.72 -21.99
CA HIS A 3 8.67 18.95 -21.87
C HIS A 3 8.59 18.30 -20.47
N PRO A 4 7.40 18.19 -19.86
CA PRO A 4 7.24 17.50 -18.59
C PRO A 4 7.66 16.04 -18.70
N ILE A 5 8.14 15.49 -17.59
CA ILE A 5 8.38 14.05 -17.45
C ILE A 5 7.05 13.41 -17.06
N ASN A 6 6.67 12.38 -17.78
CA ASN A 6 5.50 11.58 -17.47
C ASN A 6 5.89 10.16 -17.08
N ILE A 7 5.12 9.61 -16.15
CA ILE A 7 5.16 8.22 -15.75
C ILE A 7 3.87 7.60 -16.25
N ASP A 8 3.94 6.62 -17.13
CA ASP A 8 2.79 5.84 -17.54
C ASP A 8 2.90 4.44 -16.92
N ILE A 9 1.82 3.97 -16.32
CA ILE A 9 1.74 2.64 -15.70
C ILE A 9 0.65 1.86 -16.45
N THR A 10 1.03 0.69 -16.94
CA THR A 10 0.12 -0.26 -17.59
C THR A 10 -0.34 -1.28 -16.57
N PHE A 11 -1.64 -1.26 -16.30
CA PHE A 11 -2.35 -2.27 -15.54
C PHE A 11 -2.97 -3.29 -16.49
N CYS A 12 -3.24 -4.50 -16.00
CA CYS A 12 -3.82 -5.57 -16.80
C CYS A 12 -4.98 -6.26 -16.09
N HIS A 13 -5.91 -6.80 -16.88
CA HIS A 13 -7.04 -7.54 -16.37
C HIS A 13 -6.58 -8.84 -15.70
N TYR A 14 -7.13 -9.15 -14.53
CA TYR A 14 -6.66 -10.25 -13.69
C TYR A 14 -6.83 -11.66 -14.31
N GLN A 15 -7.85 -11.86 -15.13
CA GLN A 15 -8.05 -13.12 -15.88
C GLN A 15 -7.37 -13.14 -17.25
N ASN A 16 -7.23 -11.97 -17.87
CA ASN A 16 -6.76 -11.84 -19.24
C ASN A 16 -5.68 -10.77 -19.27
N HIS A 17 -4.44 -11.17 -18.98
CA HIS A 17 -3.33 -10.22 -18.83
C HIS A 17 -3.00 -9.42 -20.10
N GLU A 18 -3.58 -9.77 -21.26
CA GLU A 18 -3.48 -9.02 -22.52
C GLU A 18 -4.46 -7.84 -22.61
N GLU A 19 -5.54 -7.84 -21.83
CA GLU A 19 -6.41 -6.69 -21.70
C GLU A 19 -5.78 -5.71 -20.71
N THR A 20 -5.49 -4.49 -21.16
CA THR A 20 -4.69 -3.52 -20.39
C THR A 20 -5.34 -2.16 -20.28
N LEU A 21 -5.09 -1.50 -19.15
CA LEU A 21 -5.44 -0.10 -18.90
C LEU A 21 -4.16 0.69 -18.62
N GLU A 22 -3.85 1.67 -19.47
CA GLU A 22 -2.70 2.56 -19.25
C GLU A 22 -3.15 3.89 -18.65
N LEU A 23 -2.61 4.18 -17.46
CA LEU A 23 -2.78 5.42 -16.73
C LEU A 23 -1.50 6.26 -16.81
N SER A 24 -1.64 7.59 -16.72
CA SER A 24 -0.53 8.53 -16.89
C SER A 24 -0.47 9.53 -15.74
N TRP A 25 0.75 9.91 -15.39
CA TRP A 25 1.07 10.91 -14.39
C TRP A 25 2.11 11.90 -14.90
N GLU A 26 2.09 13.13 -14.40
CA GLU A 26 3.10 14.15 -14.61
C GLU A 26 3.95 14.30 -13.35
N LEU A 27 5.27 14.19 -13.47
CA LEU A 27 6.18 14.32 -12.33
C LEU A 27 6.03 15.70 -11.67
N MET A 28 5.93 15.73 -10.34
CA MET A 28 5.83 16.99 -9.60
C MET A 28 7.15 17.79 -9.69
N PRO A 29 7.10 19.13 -9.76
CA PRO A 29 8.28 19.97 -9.98
C PRO A 29 9.03 20.32 -8.68
N HIS A 30 9.34 19.32 -7.85
CA HIS A 30 10.14 19.51 -6.62
C HIS A 30 11.22 18.43 -6.46
N LEU A 31 12.20 18.70 -5.59
CA LEU A 31 13.39 17.87 -5.45
C LEU A 31 13.06 16.45 -4.95
N GLY A 32 12.08 16.31 -4.06
CA GLY A 32 11.58 15.00 -3.59
C GLY A 32 11.13 14.09 -4.75
N ALA A 33 10.34 14.62 -5.69
CA ALA A 33 9.88 13.89 -6.87
C ALA A 33 11.03 13.50 -7.80
N LEU A 34 12.04 14.37 -7.98
CA LEU A 34 13.23 14.06 -8.79
C LEU A 34 14.09 12.96 -8.16
N VAL A 35 14.24 12.97 -6.82
CA VAL A 35 14.96 11.91 -6.08
C VAL A 35 14.19 10.59 -6.19
N TRP A 36 12.86 10.62 -6.02
CA TRP A 36 12.01 9.44 -6.22
C TRP A 36 12.15 8.87 -7.62
N LEU A 37 12.07 9.70 -8.66
CA LEU A 37 12.24 9.27 -10.06
C LEU A 37 13.61 8.61 -10.27
N LYS A 38 14.67 9.15 -9.66
CA LYS A 38 16.02 8.55 -9.70
C LYS A 38 16.03 7.17 -9.05
N CYS A 39 15.35 6.98 -7.92
CA CYS A 39 15.22 5.68 -7.27
C CYS A 39 14.43 4.70 -8.14
N LEU A 40 13.28 5.12 -8.67
CA LEU A 40 12.44 4.30 -9.55
C LEU A 40 13.22 3.84 -10.78
N LYS A 41 13.96 4.72 -11.45
CA LYS A 41 14.82 4.35 -12.60
C LYS A 41 15.84 3.28 -12.22
N LYS A 42 16.49 3.39 -11.06
CA LYS A 42 17.46 2.39 -10.59
C LYS A 42 16.81 1.02 -10.32
N ILE A 43 15.60 1.01 -9.78
CA ILE A 43 14.81 -0.20 -9.56
C ILE A 43 14.45 -0.83 -10.90
N MET A 44 14.00 -0.01 -11.85
CA MET A 44 13.70 -0.47 -13.21
C MET A 44 14.94 -1.07 -13.89
N ASP A 45 16.11 -0.46 -13.76
CA ASP A 45 17.36 -1.00 -14.33
C ASP A 45 17.86 -2.30 -13.65
N SER A 46 17.28 -2.68 -12.50
CA SER A 46 17.67 -3.88 -11.75
C SER A 46 16.81 -5.10 -12.09
N ASN A 47 17.31 -6.32 -11.89
CA ASN A 47 16.48 -7.54 -11.94
C ASN A 47 15.82 -7.75 -10.56
N THR A 48 14.75 -7.00 -10.30
CA THR A 48 13.91 -7.14 -9.10
C THR A 48 12.47 -7.38 -9.52
N ASP A 49 11.81 -8.22 -8.74
CA ASP A 49 10.37 -8.42 -8.83
C ASP A 49 9.65 -7.20 -8.25
N LEU A 50 8.44 -6.96 -8.78
CA LEU A 50 7.54 -5.89 -8.36
C LEU A 50 6.40 -6.52 -7.59
N GLU A 51 6.08 -5.93 -6.45
CA GLU A 51 4.94 -6.33 -5.64
C GLU A 51 3.92 -5.20 -5.63
N ALA A 52 2.80 -5.42 -6.33
CA ALA A 52 1.67 -4.51 -6.29
C ALA A 52 0.56 -5.11 -5.43
N ARG A 53 0.20 -4.41 -4.36
CA ARG A 53 -0.98 -4.73 -3.53
C ARG A 53 -2.11 -3.79 -3.92
N PHE A 54 -3.30 -4.35 -4.09
CA PHE A 54 -4.52 -3.64 -4.43
C PHE A 54 -5.52 -3.77 -3.27
N ALA A 55 -5.86 -2.66 -2.62
CA ALA A 55 -6.73 -2.67 -1.45
C ALA A 55 -8.04 -1.91 -1.71
N GLY A 56 -9.15 -2.42 -1.17
CA GLY A 56 -10.48 -1.77 -1.17
C GLY A 56 -11.25 -1.84 -2.50
N PHE A 57 -10.74 -2.50 -3.53
CA PHE A 57 -11.39 -2.62 -4.84
C PHE A 57 -12.55 -3.62 -4.84
N ARG A 58 -13.71 -3.18 -4.31
CA ARG A 58 -14.92 -4.01 -4.09
C ARG A 58 -15.57 -4.62 -5.33
N HIS A 59 -15.26 -4.10 -6.52
CA HIS A 59 -15.78 -4.61 -7.80
C HIS A 59 -14.81 -5.57 -8.49
N GLY A 60 -13.68 -5.85 -7.86
CA GLY A 60 -12.64 -6.70 -8.41
C GLY A 60 -12.81 -8.16 -8.03
N TYR A 61 -11.84 -8.97 -8.42
CA TYR A 61 -11.85 -10.41 -8.13
C TYR A 61 -11.42 -10.75 -6.69
N ILE A 62 -10.77 -9.81 -6.01
CA ILE A 62 -10.41 -9.94 -4.59
C ILE A 62 -11.69 -9.72 -3.79
N THR A 63 -12.45 -10.78 -3.57
CA THR A 63 -13.69 -10.76 -2.79
C THR A 63 -13.43 -11.07 -1.31
N MET A 64 -14.42 -10.82 -0.46
CA MET A 64 -14.38 -11.24 0.96
C MET A 64 -14.14 -12.76 1.08
N ASP A 65 -14.81 -13.55 0.23
CA ASP A 65 -14.63 -15.01 0.21
C ASP A 65 -13.25 -15.42 -0.28
N TYR A 66 -12.71 -14.77 -1.32
CA TYR A 66 -11.34 -15.02 -1.76
C TYR A 66 -10.33 -14.76 -0.63
N LEU A 67 -10.48 -13.65 0.11
CA LEU A 67 -9.59 -13.33 1.24
C LEU A 67 -9.74 -14.36 2.37
N GLY A 68 -10.97 -14.70 2.74
CA GLY A 68 -11.26 -15.68 3.78
C GLY A 68 -10.79 -17.10 3.45
N GLU A 69 -10.95 -17.55 2.20
CA GLU A 69 -10.42 -18.82 1.72
C GLU A 69 -8.89 -18.87 1.80
N ASN A 70 -8.21 -17.78 1.48
CA ASN A 70 -6.76 -17.70 1.58
C ASN A 70 -6.26 -17.64 3.03
N ILE A 71 -7.01 -17.03 3.95
CA ILE A 71 -6.74 -17.16 5.39
C ILE A 71 -6.85 -18.63 5.81
N ASN A 72 -7.91 -19.34 5.39
CA ASN A 72 -8.07 -20.75 5.71
C ASN A 72 -6.90 -21.60 5.19
N LYS A 73 -6.41 -21.34 3.97
CA LYS A 73 -5.19 -22.00 3.43
C LYS A 73 -3.94 -21.71 4.27
N CYS A 74 -3.72 -20.46 4.69
CA CYS A 74 -2.63 -20.12 5.61
C CYS A 74 -2.74 -20.92 6.91
N VAL A 75 -3.94 -20.96 7.47
CA VAL A 75 -4.22 -21.66 8.72
C VAL A 75 -3.95 -23.16 8.56
N ASP A 76 -4.34 -23.77 7.45
CA ASP A 76 -4.10 -25.19 7.20
C ASP A 76 -2.60 -25.51 7.13
N LEU A 77 -1.81 -24.72 6.40
CA LEU A 77 -0.34 -24.87 6.36
C LEU A 77 0.32 -24.72 7.74
N ILE A 78 -0.13 -23.76 8.55
CA ILE A 78 0.39 -23.57 9.92
C ILE A 78 0.01 -24.75 10.82
N ASN A 79 -1.20 -25.29 10.66
CA ASN A 79 -1.66 -26.44 11.43
C ASN A 79 -0.95 -27.74 11.03
N GLU A 80 -0.64 -27.92 9.74
CA GLU A 80 0.09 -29.08 9.21
C GLU A 80 1.51 -29.19 9.78
N ASP A 81 2.14 -28.05 10.07
CA ASP A 81 3.44 -28.00 10.76
C ASP A 81 3.40 -28.62 12.18
N GLY A 82 2.23 -28.59 12.82
CA GLY A 82 1.94 -29.30 14.08
C GLY A 82 2.54 -28.68 15.35
N ARG A 83 3.37 -27.65 15.25
CA ARG A 83 3.94 -26.94 16.42
C ARG A 83 3.01 -25.87 17.00
N HIS A 84 2.02 -25.41 16.23
CA HIS A 84 0.98 -24.47 16.65
C HIS A 84 -0.37 -24.89 16.06
N HIS A 85 -1.46 -24.51 16.71
CA HIS A 85 -2.80 -24.85 16.22
C HIS A 85 -3.76 -23.66 16.29
N ILE A 86 -4.34 -23.32 15.14
CA ILE A 86 -5.35 -22.28 14.95
C ILE A 86 -6.67 -22.96 14.61
N LYS A 87 -7.71 -22.68 15.42
CA LYS A 87 -9.03 -23.31 15.29
C LYS A 87 -9.99 -22.45 14.47
N GLU A 88 -9.75 -21.15 14.51
CA GLU A 88 -10.51 -20.11 13.84
C GLU A 88 -10.45 -20.36 12.33
N ARG A 89 -11.62 -20.21 11.70
CA ARG A 89 -11.80 -20.36 10.26
C ARG A 89 -12.73 -19.26 9.78
N TYR A 90 -12.48 -18.79 8.57
CA TYR A 90 -13.45 -17.96 7.87
C TYR A 90 -14.62 -18.83 7.42
N GLU A 91 -15.83 -18.43 7.81
CA GLU A 91 -17.09 -19.16 7.54
C GLU A 91 -18.06 -18.35 6.65
N GLY A 92 -17.54 -17.47 5.79
CA GLY A 92 -18.35 -16.68 4.86
C GLY A 92 -18.80 -15.31 5.39
N LYS A 93 -18.33 -14.90 6.56
CA LYS A 93 -18.62 -13.56 7.11
C LYS A 93 -17.45 -13.02 7.91
N PHE A 94 -17.13 -11.74 7.70
CA PHE A 94 -16.20 -10.99 8.53
C PHE A 94 -16.81 -10.68 9.91
N SER A 95 -16.01 -10.82 10.96
CA SER A 95 -16.31 -10.26 12.28
C SER A 95 -15.04 -9.73 12.95
N GLN A 96 -15.20 -8.73 13.81
CA GLN A 96 -14.07 -8.18 14.54
C GLN A 96 -13.43 -9.22 15.47
N GLU A 97 -14.23 -10.14 16.05
CA GLU A 97 -13.72 -11.22 16.88
C GLU A 97 -12.82 -12.18 16.08
N PHE A 98 -13.22 -12.52 14.85
CA PHE A 98 -12.38 -13.31 13.95
C PHE A 98 -11.08 -12.56 13.61
N SER A 99 -11.19 -11.27 13.28
CA SER A 99 -10.03 -10.41 13.00
C SER A 99 -9.02 -10.41 14.14
N ASN A 100 -9.50 -10.12 15.34
CA ASN A 100 -8.67 -10.06 16.54
C ASN A 100 -7.97 -11.39 16.84
N ALA A 101 -8.66 -12.52 16.62
CA ALA A 101 -8.08 -13.84 16.84
C ALA A 101 -6.96 -14.16 15.82
N ILE A 102 -7.17 -13.84 14.54
CA ILE A 102 -6.16 -14.04 13.49
C ILE A 102 -4.95 -13.12 13.71
N HIS A 103 -5.16 -11.84 14.05
CA HIS A 103 -4.10 -10.91 14.44
C HIS A 103 -3.27 -11.45 15.60
N HIS A 104 -3.93 -11.91 16.66
CA HIS A 104 -3.25 -12.47 17.83
C HIS A 104 -2.38 -13.69 17.47
N HIS A 105 -2.87 -14.58 16.59
CA HIS A 105 -2.08 -15.70 16.11
C HIS A 105 -0.84 -15.26 15.32
N PHE A 106 -0.99 -14.28 14.43
CA PHE A 106 0.15 -13.71 13.73
C PHE A 106 1.21 -13.15 14.69
N GLU A 107 0.79 -12.34 15.67
CA GLU A 107 1.68 -11.72 16.66
C GLU A 107 2.46 -12.76 17.47
N VAL A 108 1.78 -13.79 17.99
CA VAL A 108 2.41 -14.87 18.77
C VAL A 108 3.37 -15.68 17.90
N LEU A 109 3.06 -15.88 16.62
CA LEU A 109 3.87 -16.69 15.72
C LEU A 109 5.11 -15.94 15.23
N VAL A 110 5.01 -14.66 14.86
CA VAL A 110 6.14 -13.87 14.35
C VAL A 110 6.97 -13.26 15.48
N GLY A 111 6.32 -12.69 16.49
CA GLY A 111 6.97 -11.84 17.49
C GLY A 111 7.31 -10.45 16.94
N PRO A 112 7.89 -9.57 17.76
CA PRO A 112 8.26 -8.22 17.33
C PRO A 112 9.37 -8.25 16.27
N ALA A 113 9.41 -7.25 15.39
CA ALA A 113 10.33 -7.21 14.26
C ALA A 113 11.83 -7.29 14.65
N TRP A 114 12.20 -6.74 15.82
CA TRP A 114 13.57 -6.77 16.35
C TRP A 114 13.92 -8.06 17.09
N GLN A 115 12.94 -8.89 17.41
CA GLN A 115 13.13 -10.15 18.09
C GLN A 115 12.09 -11.19 17.63
N PRO A 116 12.23 -11.70 16.39
CA PRO A 116 11.32 -12.74 15.90
C PRO A 116 11.36 -13.97 16.79
N THR A 117 10.23 -14.66 16.92
CA THR A 117 10.16 -15.86 17.77
C THR A 117 11.03 -16.99 17.23
N GLU A 118 11.42 -17.89 18.14
CA GLU A 118 12.10 -19.12 17.75
C GLU A 118 11.22 -19.99 16.82
N PHE A 119 9.89 -19.95 16.99
CA PHE A 119 8.94 -20.60 16.09
C PHE A 119 9.16 -20.10 14.66
N TYR A 120 9.03 -18.78 14.45
CA TYR A 120 9.16 -18.17 13.14
C TYR A 120 10.52 -18.47 12.52
N LEU A 121 11.62 -18.25 13.26
CA LEU A 121 12.97 -18.44 12.73
C LEU A 121 13.22 -19.87 12.23
N LYS A 122 12.73 -20.87 12.97
CA LYS A 122 12.89 -22.30 12.65
C LYS A 122 11.85 -22.84 11.67
N SER A 123 10.79 -22.08 11.38
CA SER A 123 9.76 -22.52 10.46
C SER A 123 10.27 -22.68 9.02
N PRO A 124 9.80 -23.72 8.31
CA PRO A 124 10.01 -23.82 6.87
C PRO A 124 9.42 -22.60 6.13
N GLN A 125 9.89 -22.37 4.90
CA GLN A 125 9.62 -21.12 4.19
C GLN A 125 8.14 -20.93 3.85
N ASP A 126 7.43 -22.00 3.51
CA ASP A 126 5.99 -22.04 3.30
C ASP A 126 5.20 -21.68 4.57
N VAL A 127 5.60 -22.20 5.74
CA VAL A 127 4.98 -21.86 7.03
C VAL A 127 5.24 -20.40 7.38
N LYS A 128 6.46 -19.89 7.21
CA LYS A 128 6.77 -18.45 7.40
C LYS A 128 5.87 -17.57 6.54
N ARG A 129 5.71 -17.97 5.28
CA ARG A 129 4.85 -17.31 4.29
C ARG A 129 3.37 -17.35 4.69
N ALA A 130 2.88 -18.49 5.15
CA ALA A 130 1.51 -18.63 5.65
C ALA A 130 1.25 -17.70 6.85
N ILE A 131 2.21 -17.59 7.79
CA ILE A 131 2.10 -16.68 8.93
C ILE A 131 2.02 -15.23 8.46
N LEU A 132 2.91 -14.78 7.58
CA LEU A 132 2.83 -13.43 7.01
C LEU A 132 1.52 -13.20 6.24
N GLY A 133 1.04 -14.26 5.57
CA GLY A 133 -0.23 -14.27 4.87
C GLY A 133 -1.44 -14.04 5.78
N LEU A 134 -1.42 -14.54 7.02
CA LEU A 134 -2.50 -14.27 7.99
C LEU A 134 -2.69 -12.75 8.17
N ASN A 135 -1.62 -12.03 8.48
CA ASN A 135 -1.65 -10.58 8.68
C ASN A 135 -2.05 -9.83 7.41
N GLN A 136 -1.50 -10.25 6.27
CA GLN A 136 -1.78 -9.62 5.00
C GLN A 136 -3.25 -9.74 4.61
N TYR A 137 -3.80 -10.95 4.62
CA TYR A 137 -5.18 -11.20 4.19
C TYR A 137 -6.19 -10.67 5.20
N ILE A 138 -5.90 -10.70 6.51
CA ILE A 138 -6.82 -10.14 7.51
C ILE A 138 -6.94 -8.61 7.36
N HIS A 139 -5.82 -7.90 7.11
CA HIS A 139 -5.86 -6.46 6.83
C HIS A 139 -6.55 -6.13 5.51
N ASP A 140 -6.32 -6.91 4.44
CA ASP A 140 -7.07 -6.75 3.18
C ASP A 140 -8.58 -6.94 3.42
N MET A 141 -8.95 -7.86 4.30
CA MET A 141 -10.33 -8.16 4.64
C MET A 141 -11.00 -7.05 5.44
N GLU A 142 -10.32 -6.50 6.46
CA GLU A 142 -10.74 -5.31 7.20
C GLU A 142 -10.90 -4.09 6.26
N GLY A 143 -9.97 -3.92 5.32
CA GLY A 143 -10.03 -2.87 4.31
C GLY A 143 -11.24 -3.03 3.39
N MET A 144 -11.54 -4.26 2.96
CA MET A 144 -12.71 -4.57 2.15
C MET A 144 -14.02 -4.34 2.91
N ASP A 145 -14.10 -4.74 4.18
CA ASP A 145 -15.29 -4.52 5.02
C ASP A 145 -15.60 -3.02 5.17
N ARG A 146 -14.58 -2.21 5.51
CA ARG A 146 -14.72 -0.74 5.54
C ARG A 146 -15.13 -0.15 4.20
N ALA A 147 -14.56 -0.67 3.09
CA ALA A 147 -14.89 -0.21 1.75
C ALA A 147 -16.35 -0.52 1.37
N ILE A 148 -16.86 -1.70 1.73
CA ILE A 148 -18.26 -2.09 1.52
C ILE A 148 -19.19 -1.20 2.34
N ALA A 149 -18.93 -1.05 3.65
CA ALA A 149 -19.74 -0.21 4.53
C ALA A 149 -19.77 1.26 4.06
N THR A 150 -18.62 1.81 3.66
CA THR A 150 -18.55 3.19 3.15
C THR A 150 -19.30 3.36 1.83
N ALA A 151 -19.35 2.33 0.99
CA ALA A 151 -20.00 2.40 -0.31
C ALA A 151 -21.54 2.52 -0.21
N GLU A 152 -22.13 2.06 0.89
CA GLU A 152 -23.58 2.15 1.12
C GLU A 152 -24.03 3.60 1.30
N ASP A 153 -23.25 4.41 2.02
CA ASP A 153 -23.58 5.80 2.34
C ASP A 153 -22.90 6.81 1.40
N CYS A 154 -21.66 6.56 1.01
CA CYS A 154 -20.78 7.52 0.33
C CYS A 154 -19.84 6.82 -0.69
N PRO A 155 -20.37 6.34 -1.84
CA PRO A 155 -19.60 5.56 -2.82
C PRO A 155 -18.37 6.28 -3.40
N ASP A 156 -18.34 7.61 -3.42
CA ASP A 156 -17.19 8.40 -3.88
C ASP A 156 -16.11 8.60 -2.80
N ARG A 157 -16.35 8.15 -1.56
CA ARG A 157 -15.40 8.18 -0.43
C ARG A 157 -14.79 6.83 -0.11
N VAL A 158 -15.12 5.79 -0.88
CA VAL A 158 -14.58 4.45 -0.67
C VAL A 158 -13.06 4.49 -0.81
N HIS A 159 -12.36 4.05 0.25
CA HIS A 159 -10.91 4.01 0.26
C HIS A 159 -10.40 2.88 -0.63
N THR A 160 -9.68 3.23 -1.70
CA THR A 160 -8.98 2.28 -2.56
C THR A 160 -7.55 2.74 -2.79
N SER A 161 -6.62 1.80 -2.78
CA SER A 161 -5.19 2.09 -2.91
C SER A 161 -4.44 1.01 -3.66
N VAL A 162 -3.38 1.44 -4.35
CA VAL A 162 -2.36 0.57 -4.92
C VAL A 162 -1.05 0.87 -4.22
N HIS A 163 -0.45 -0.14 -3.59
CA HIS A 163 0.85 -0.05 -2.95
C HIS A 163 1.86 -0.79 -3.81
N VAL A 164 2.94 -0.13 -4.21
CA VAL A 164 3.98 -0.71 -5.07
C VAL A 164 5.29 -0.75 -4.33
N GLU A 165 5.70 -1.98 -3.99
CA GLU A 165 6.89 -2.29 -3.24
C GLU A 165 7.90 -3.08 -4.09
N PHE A 166 9.17 -2.99 -3.70
CA PHE A 166 10.25 -3.68 -4.39
C PHE A 166 11.19 -4.35 -3.38
N LEU A 167 11.47 -5.64 -3.60
CA LEU A 167 12.38 -6.44 -2.75
C LEU A 167 13.75 -5.79 -2.60
N LYS A 168 14.31 -5.28 -3.70
CA LYS A 168 15.59 -4.58 -3.71
C LYS A 168 15.37 -3.12 -4.04
N LYS A 169 15.70 -2.26 -3.09
CA LYS A 169 15.53 -0.81 -3.21
C LYS A 169 16.76 -0.05 -2.78
N VAL A 170 17.00 1.04 -3.48
CA VAL A 170 17.92 2.09 -3.04
C VAL A 170 17.12 3.08 -2.20
N ARG A 171 17.79 3.64 -1.20
CA ARG A 171 17.22 4.62 -0.29
C ARG A 171 18.13 5.85 -0.23
N TYR A 172 17.53 7.03 -0.28
CA TYR A 172 18.19 8.30 0.03
C TYR A 172 17.40 9.05 1.09
N GLU A 173 18.02 10.00 1.76
CA GLU A 173 17.31 10.94 2.63
C GLU A 173 16.38 11.85 1.80
N ILE A 174 15.25 12.24 2.41
CA ILE A 174 14.37 13.28 1.87
C ILE A 174 15.12 14.61 1.90
N PRO A 175 15.28 15.30 0.75
CA PRO A 175 15.86 16.63 0.73
C PRO A 175 15.05 17.61 1.59
N ASP A 176 15.72 18.53 2.28
CA ASP A 176 15.07 19.46 3.22
C ASP A 176 13.90 20.23 2.58
N GLU A 177 14.06 20.67 1.34
CA GLU A 177 13.04 21.43 0.60
C GLU A 177 11.82 20.58 0.21
N ALA A 178 11.94 19.25 0.22
CA ALA A 178 10.83 18.37 -0.10
C ALA A 178 9.82 18.24 1.05
N TYR A 179 10.22 18.55 2.29
CA TYR A 179 9.32 18.53 3.44
C TYR A 179 8.18 19.56 3.32
N ASP A 180 8.38 20.64 2.55
CA ASP A 180 7.37 21.66 2.25
C ASP A 180 6.19 21.14 1.42
N TYR A 181 6.32 19.96 0.81
CA TYR A 181 5.33 19.38 -0.10
C TYR A 181 4.52 18.25 0.53
N PHE A 182 4.74 17.94 1.82
CA PHE A 182 3.89 17.00 2.54
C PHE A 182 2.46 17.56 2.70
N THR A 183 1.48 16.69 2.60
CA THR A 183 0.06 17.02 2.72
C THR A 183 -0.72 15.85 3.29
N ILE A 184 -1.65 16.12 4.20
CA ILE A 184 -2.64 15.13 4.67
C ILE A 184 -3.77 14.91 3.66
N ASN A 185 -3.82 15.73 2.59
CA ASN A 185 -4.86 15.74 1.56
C ASN A 185 -4.25 15.49 0.16
N PRO A 186 -3.74 14.28 -0.14
CA PRO A 186 -3.29 13.95 -1.49
C PRO A 186 -4.48 13.95 -2.46
N LYS A 187 -4.25 14.32 -3.72
CA LYS A 187 -5.34 14.36 -4.69
C LYS A 187 -5.61 12.97 -5.24
N PHE A 188 -6.87 12.76 -5.66
CA PHE A 188 -7.31 11.52 -6.28
C PHE A 188 -6.35 11.06 -7.38
N GLY A 189 -5.85 9.85 -7.22
CA GLY A 189 -4.97 9.17 -8.15
C GLY A 189 -3.53 9.65 -8.16
N ASP A 190 -3.14 10.70 -7.42
CA ASP A 190 -1.73 11.13 -7.39
C ASP A 190 -0.84 9.99 -6.88
N ILE A 191 0.36 9.86 -7.46
CA ILE A 191 1.40 8.99 -6.92
C ILE A 191 2.02 9.74 -5.73
N VAL A 192 2.03 9.09 -4.57
CA VAL A 192 2.73 9.57 -3.38
C VAL A 192 3.87 8.63 -3.00
N LEU A 193 4.84 9.15 -2.27
CA LEU A 193 5.94 8.36 -1.75
C LEU A 193 5.42 7.31 -0.75
N HIS A 194 5.83 6.05 -0.93
CA HIS A 194 5.49 4.96 -0.02
C HIS A 194 6.23 5.11 1.33
N TYR A 195 5.57 4.77 2.43
CA TYR A 195 6.17 4.74 3.76
C TYR A 195 7.09 3.53 3.93
N ALA A 196 8.28 3.61 3.35
CA ALA A 196 9.22 2.50 3.28
C ALA A 196 10.08 2.33 4.55
N GLN A 197 9.52 2.40 5.77
CA GLN A 197 10.29 2.31 7.02
C GLN A 197 9.52 1.60 8.14
N ILE A 198 10.24 1.14 9.17
CA ILE A 198 9.62 0.48 10.34
C ILE A 198 9.16 1.57 11.32
N GLY A 199 7.91 1.48 11.75
CA GLY A 199 7.25 2.45 12.63
C GLY A 199 5.90 2.86 12.06
N LYS A 200 5.26 3.83 12.72
CA LYS A 200 4.05 4.50 12.24
C LYS A 200 4.31 5.99 12.05
N SER A 201 3.65 6.58 11.07
CA SER A 201 3.54 8.03 10.95
C SER A 201 2.58 8.59 12.02
N LEU A 202 2.71 9.87 12.32
CA LEU A 202 1.77 10.55 13.24
C LEU A 202 0.33 10.54 12.70
N LEU A 203 0.15 10.57 11.39
CA LEU A 203 -1.17 10.49 10.77
C LEU A 203 -1.81 9.11 10.97
N GLU A 204 -1.04 8.03 10.80
CA GLU A 204 -1.53 6.66 11.02
C GLU A 204 -1.95 6.45 12.47
N ILE A 205 -1.14 6.90 13.44
CA ILE A 205 -1.45 6.79 14.88
C ILE A 205 -2.78 7.51 15.19
N TYR A 206 -2.96 8.70 14.64
CA TYR A 206 -4.18 9.46 14.83
C TYR A 206 -5.40 8.78 14.19
N LEU A 207 -5.26 8.20 13.01
CA LEU A 207 -6.33 7.50 12.31
C LEU A 207 -6.70 6.16 12.98
N ASP A 208 -5.70 5.42 13.47
CA ASP A 208 -5.84 4.14 14.15
C ASP A 208 -6.38 4.29 15.59
N GLN A 209 -6.38 5.52 16.14
CA GLN A 209 -6.66 5.79 17.56
C GLN A 209 -5.76 4.97 18.49
N ASP A 210 -4.49 4.84 18.10
CA ASP A 210 -3.51 3.99 18.79
C ASP A 210 -2.95 4.75 20.00
N GLU A 211 -3.47 4.45 21.19
CA GLU A 211 -3.07 5.12 22.44
C GLU A 211 -1.75 4.55 23.03
N ASP A 212 -1.35 3.34 22.64
CA ASP A 212 -0.23 2.60 23.21
C ASP A 212 0.93 2.44 22.20
N VAL A 213 1.48 3.55 21.72
CA VAL A 213 2.68 3.52 20.86
C VAL A 213 3.94 3.50 21.72
N GLU A 214 4.68 2.38 21.70
CA GLU A 214 5.96 2.23 22.40
C GLU A 214 6.99 3.30 21.98
N GLU A 215 7.95 3.60 22.86
CA GLU A 215 9.03 4.56 22.60
C GLU A 215 9.82 4.17 21.35
N GLY A 216 9.80 5.03 20.32
CA GLY A 216 10.42 4.76 19.01
C GLY A 216 9.48 4.20 17.94
N GLY A 217 8.22 3.90 18.27
CA GLY A 217 7.19 3.49 17.33
C GLY A 217 6.74 4.60 16.37
N ILE A 218 6.88 5.86 16.77
CA ILE A 218 6.57 7.03 15.94
C ILE A 218 7.81 7.43 15.13
N GLN A 219 7.74 7.30 13.81
CA GLN A 219 8.83 7.63 12.91
C GLN A 219 8.32 8.50 11.75
N PRO A 220 8.65 9.81 11.71
CA PRO A 220 8.43 10.62 10.53
C PRO A 220 9.12 10.03 9.30
N LEU A 221 8.51 10.13 8.13
CA LEU A 221 9.14 9.66 6.90
C LEU A 221 10.40 10.49 6.62
N ARG A 222 11.56 9.82 6.52
CA ARG A 222 12.86 10.47 6.29
C ARG A 222 13.54 10.05 5.01
N SER A 223 13.03 9.01 4.37
CA SER A 223 13.73 8.39 3.26
C SER A 223 12.87 8.23 2.02
N VAL A 224 13.50 8.46 0.87
CA VAL A 224 12.93 8.28 -0.47
C VAL A 224 13.45 6.97 -1.06
N THR A 225 12.53 6.09 -1.45
CA THR A 225 12.79 4.92 -2.29
C THR A 225 12.15 5.13 -3.67
N GLY A 226 12.15 4.10 -4.52
CA GLY A 226 11.38 4.14 -5.77
C GLY A 226 10.00 3.51 -5.64
N GLU A 227 9.62 3.11 -4.42
CA GLU A 227 8.30 2.61 -4.07
C GLU A 227 7.30 3.76 -4.01
N PHE A 228 6.03 3.44 -4.21
CA PHE A 228 5.00 4.45 -4.23
C PHE A 228 3.62 3.87 -3.95
N ASP A 229 2.75 4.74 -3.46
CA ASP A 229 1.33 4.45 -3.27
C ASP A 229 0.49 5.31 -4.21
N ILE A 230 -0.66 4.80 -4.61
CA ILE A 230 -1.67 5.52 -5.38
C ILE A 230 -2.99 5.40 -4.64
N PHE A 231 -3.57 6.52 -4.22
CA PHE A 231 -4.87 6.55 -3.57
C PHE A 231 -5.94 6.93 -4.59
N PHE A 232 -6.82 6.00 -4.93
CA PHE A 232 -7.99 6.24 -5.78
C PHE A 232 -9.23 6.51 -4.94
N SER A 233 -9.05 7.21 -3.82
CA SER A 233 -10.13 7.65 -2.96
C SER A 233 -10.08 9.16 -2.79
N GLY A 234 -11.23 9.77 -2.56
CA GLY A 234 -11.29 11.12 -2.07
C GLY A 234 -10.85 11.15 -0.61
N LEU A 235 -9.55 11.08 -0.31
CA LEU A 235 -8.98 11.43 1.00
C LEU A 235 -9.10 12.95 1.20
N SER A 236 -10.31 13.50 1.17
CA SER A 236 -10.52 14.90 1.56
C SER A 236 -10.77 14.93 3.07
N MET A 237 -9.69 14.93 3.83
CA MET A 237 -9.73 15.33 5.23
C MET A 237 -10.14 16.80 5.26
N ASP A 238 -11.33 17.05 5.81
CA ASP A 238 -11.88 18.40 5.85
C ASP A 238 -11.10 19.29 6.84
N SER A 239 -11.44 20.59 6.87
CA SER A 239 -10.76 21.53 7.75
C SER A 239 -10.98 21.26 9.24
N ASN A 240 -12.02 20.50 9.61
CA ASN A 240 -12.21 20.10 11.00
C ASN A 240 -11.23 18.98 11.35
N PHE A 241 -11.08 17.98 10.47
CA PHE A 241 -10.09 16.93 10.65
C PHE A 241 -8.68 17.50 10.82
N GLU A 242 -8.24 18.40 9.93
CA GLU A 242 -6.90 19.01 10.01
C GLU A 242 -6.69 19.72 11.34
N LYS A 243 -7.71 20.47 11.79
CA LYS A 243 -7.67 21.19 13.05
C LYS A 243 -7.59 20.23 14.24
N ASP A 244 -8.40 19.18 14.24
CA ASP A 244 -8.45 18.20 15.34
C ASP A 244 -7.15 17.39 15.41
N PHE A 245 -6.61 17.01 14.25
CA PHE A 245 -5.29 16.38 14.15
C PHE A 245 -4.19 17.31 14.70
N HIS A 246 -4.14 18.57 14.29
CA HIS A 246 -3.16 19.53 14.81
C HIS A 246 -3.31 19.78 16.32
N ASN A 247 -4.53 19.71 16.87
CA ASN A 247 -4.72 19.82 18.32
C ASN A 247 -4.17 18.58 19.04
N SER A 248 -4.48 17.38 18.54
CA SER A 248 -3.95 16.13 19.08
C SER A 248 -2.41 16.10 19.06
N LEU A 249 -1.79 16.60 17.99
CA LEU A 249 -0.33 16.74 17.93
C LEU A 249 0.22 17.61 19.06
N ARG A 250 -0.39 18.78 19.31
CA ARG A 250 0.04 19.70 20.38
C ARG A 250 -0.17 19.10 21.77
N GLU A 251 -1.27 18.39 21.99
CA GLU A 251 -1.55 17.68 23.25
C GLU A 251 -0.50 16.61 23.54
N ASN A 252 0.05 15.99 22.48
CA ASN A 252 1.12 15.00 22.56
C ASN A 252 2.54 15.59 22.45
N GLY A 253 2.68 16.93 22.53
CA GLY A 253 3.98 17.60 22.56
C GLY A 253 4.67 17.78 21.20
N TYR A 254 3.98 17.54 20.10
CA TYR A 254 4.46 17.79 18.74
C TYR A 254 4.10 19.20 18.27
N ASP A 255 5.01 19.82 17.52
CA ASP A 255 4.74 21.08 16.83
C ASP A 255 4.19 20.78 15.42
N PRO A 256 2.90 21.01 15.12
CA PRO A 256 2.34 20.74 13.79
C PRO A 256 2.98 21.57 12.67
N GLU A 257 3.69 22.66 13.00
CA GLU A 257 4.43 23.46 12.01
C GLU A 257 5.84 22.90 11.73
N ASP A 258 6.30 21.91 12.51
CA ASP A 258 7.56 21.23 12.23
C ASP A 258 7.41 20.32 11.02
N LYS A 259 7.86 20.83 9.88
CA LYS A 259 7.85 20.11 8.60
C LYS A 259 8.61 18.79 8.66
N LYS A 260 9.59 18.63 9.56
CA LYS A 260 10.33 17.37 9.73
C LYS A 260 9.50 16.23 10.34
N LEU A 261 8.31 16.54 10.85
CA LEU A 261 7.32 15.54 11.22
C LEU A 261 6.70 14.84 10.01
N ALA A 262 6.89 15.37 8.78
CA ALA A 262 6.44 14.73 7.55
C ALA A 262 4.95 14.34 7.60
N LEU A 263 4.10 15.29 8.01
CA LEU A 263 2.69 15.02 8.25
C LEU A 263 1.96 14.67 6.95
N GLY A 264 1.46 13.43 6.87
CA GLY A 264 0.73 12.91 5.71
C GLY A 264 1.64 12.35 4.62
N PHE A 265 1.36 12.72 3.38
CA PHE A 265 1.92 12.12 2.18
C PHE A 265 2.76 13.11 1.40
N LEU A 266 3.79 12.63 0.71
CA LEU A 266 4.57 13.43 -0.25
C LEU A 266 4.17 13.05 -1.68
N PRO A 267 3.32 13.84 -2.39
CA PRO A 267 3.03 13.61 -3.80
C PRO A 267 4.30 13.73 -4.63
N VAL A 268 4.52 12.80 -5.55
CA VAL A 268 5.69 12.79 -6.44
C VAL A 268 5.31 12.82 -7.92
N ALA A 269 4.08 12.42 -8.27
CA ALA A 269 3.55 12.62 -9.60
C ALA A 269 2.03 12.87 -9.57
N LYS A 270 1.58 13.83 -10.36
CA LYS A 270 0.18 14.24 -10.47
C LYS A 270 -0.56 13.37 -11.47
N PHE A 271 -1.75 12.88 -11.12
CA PHE A 271 -2.56 12.08 -12.02
C PHE A 271 -3.07 12.88 -13.23
N CYS A 272 -3.00 12.28 -14.42
CA CYS A 272 -3.51 12.83 -15.67
C CYS A 272 -4.65 11.95 -16.20
N PRO A 273 -5.88 12.08 -15.65
CA PRO A 273 -7.02 11.27 -16.08
C PRO A 273 -7.38 11.53 -17.54
N LYS A 274 -7.78 10.47 -18.25
CA LYS A 274 -8.34 10.56 -19.61
C LYS A 274 -9.87 10.65 -19.50
N GLY A 275 -10.41 11.82 -19.80
CA GLY A 275 -11.86 12.09 -19.72
C GLY A 275 -12.35 12.41 -18.31
N GLU A 276 -13.65 12.62 -18.19
CA GLU A 276 -14.33 12.92 -16.92
C GLU A 276 -15.07 11.67 -16.44
N LYS A 277 -14.67 11.15 -15.28
CA LYS A 277 -15.34 10.06 -14.57
C LYS A 277 -15.50 10.45 -13.10
N SER A 278 -16.59 10.04 -12.46
CA SER A 278 -16.66 10.11 -11.00
C SER A 278 -15.64 9.15 -10.38
N VAL A 279 -15.33 9.36 -9.09
CA VAL A 279 -14.47 8.46 -8.32
C VAL A 279 -15.04 7.03 -8.35
N SER A 280 -16.33 6.88 -8.06
CA SER A 280 -17.03 5.59 -8.12
C SER A 280 -16.94 4.88 -9.47
N GLN A 281 -17.16 5.59 -10.59
CA GLN A 281 -17.07 5.03 -11.94
C GLN A 281 -15.64 4.58 -12.28
N PHE A 282 -14.64 5.39 -11.90
CA PHE A 282 -13.25 5.02 -12.10
C PHE A 282 -12.90 3.75 -11.30
N GLN A 283 -13.30 3.69 -10.02
CA GLN A 283 -13.03 2.54 -9.16
C GLN A 283 -13.66 1.26 -9.71
N GLU A 284 -14.90 1.32 -10.21
CA GLU A 284 -15.60 0.17 -10.80
C GLU A 284 -14.84 -0.40 -12.02
N GLU A 285 -14.41 0.47 -12.94
CA GLU A 285 -13.63 0.07 -14.11
C GLU A 285 -12.24 -0.44 -13.72
N PHE A 286 -11.52 0.31 -12.89
CA PHE A 286 -10.15 -0.04 -12.49
C PHE A 286 -10.09 -1.34 -11.68
N SER A 287 -11.17 -1.70 -10.98
CA SER A 287 -11.27 -2.97 -10.25
C SER A 287 -11.15 -4.22 -11.14
N GLN A 288 -11.29 -4.08 -12.45
CA GLN A 288 -11.03 -5.19 -13.38
C GLN A 288 -9.53 -5.35 -13.69
N PHE A 289 -8.73 -4.31 -13.48
CA PHE A 289 -7.32 -4.20 -13.87
C PHE A 289 -6.35 -4.28 -12.68
N LEU A 290 -6.60 -5.21 -11.75
CA LEU A 290 -5.79 -5.37 -10.52
C LEU A 290 -4.54 -6.23 -10.75
N GLY A 291 -3.73 -5.83 -11.74
CA GLY A 291 -2.40 -6.36 -12.02
C GLY A 291 -1.53 -5.27 -12.63
N MET A 292 -0.27 -5.15 -12.21
CA MET A 292 0.65 -4.16 -12.74
C MET A 292 1.67 -4.84 -13.66
N ARG A 293 1.68 -4.44 -14.94
CA ARG A 293 2.46 -5.10 -15.99
C ARG A 293 3.66 -4.28 -16.45
N LYS A 294 3.56 -2.96 -16.49
CA LYS A 294 4.60 -2.12 -17.08
C LYS A 294 4.66 -0.74 -16.45
N ILE A 295 5.87 -0.22 -16.31
CA ILE A 295 6.12 1.20 -16.01
C ILE A 295 6.95 1.78 -17.15
N LYS A 296 6.55 2.96 -17.63
CA LYS A 296 7.20 3.71 -18.70
C LYS A 296 7.44 5.14 -18.26
N ILE A 297 8.65 5.64 -18.47
CA ILE A 297 9.04 7.03 -18.22
C ILE A 297 9.26 7.69 -19.58
N ARG A 298 8.59 8.81 -19.83
CA ARG A 298 8.73 9.58 -21.07
C ARG A 298 8.91 11.07 -20.80
N GLN A 299 9.49 11.78 -21.76
CA GLN A 299 9.55 13.23 -21.78
C GLN A 299 8.97 13.73 -23.10
N GLY A 300 7.81 14.39 -23.03
CA GLY A 300 7.02 14.69 -24.21
C GLY A 300 6.59 13.39 -24.93
N GLN A 301 7.00 13.24 -26.19
CA GLN A 301 6.76 12.03 -27.01
C GLN A 301 7.90 11.01 -26.95
N THR A 302 9.02 11.35 -26.30
CA THR A 302 10.20 10.47 -26.25
C THR A 302 10.12 9.54 -25.05
N GLU A 303 10.12 8.22 -25.30
CA GLU A 303 10.32 7.22 -24.26
C GLU A 303 11.77 7.27 -23.76
N LEU A 304 11.94 7.42 -22.45
CA LEU A 304 13.25 7.47 -21.80
C LEU A 304 13.64 6.11 -21.20
N LEU A 305 12.66 5.38 -20.66
CA LEU A 305 12.84 4.07 -20.05
C LEU A 305 11.49 3.35 -20.02
N ALA A 306 11.47 2.05 -20.27
CA ALA A 306 10.30 1.21 -20.06
C ALA A 306 10.73 -0.13 -19.48
N LYS A 307 9.94 -0.66 -18.56
CA LYS A 307 10.14 -1.99 -18.01
C LYS A 307 8.82 -2.72 -17.86
N GLU A 308 8.81 -3.94 -18.36
CA GLU A 308 7.76 -4.91 -18.11
C GLU A 308 8.13 -5.75 -16.89
N PHE A 309 7.13 -6.03 -16.07
CA PHE A 309 7.23 -6.83 -14.88
C PHE A 309 6.39 -8.08 -15.07
N GLU A 310 6.85 -9.19 -14.50
CA GLU A 310 6.00 -10.36 -14.41
C GLU A 310 4.79 -10.02 -13.54
N VAL A 311 3.59 -10.19 -14.09
CA VAL A 311 2.36 -10.03 -13.33
C VAL A 311 2.25 -11.25 -12.44
N ILE A 312 2.75 -11.12 -11.20
CA ILE A 312 2.62 -12.16 -10.19
C ILE A 312 1.12 -12.31 -9.93
N PRO A 313 0.50 -13.46 -10.27
CA PRO A 313 -0.90 -13.68 -9.97
C PRO A 313 -1.07 -13.57 -8.44
N LEU A 314 -2.13 -12.92 -7.97
CA LEU A 314 -2.41 -12.90 -6.52
C LEU A 314 -2.71 -14.30 -5.95
N ASP A 315 -2.78 -15.32 -6.80
CA ASP A 315 -2.86 -16.73 -6.41
C ASP A 315 -1.86 -17.07 -5.32
N PHE A 316 -2.41 -17.57 -4.22
CA PHE A 316 -1.71 -17.99 -3.00
C PHE A 316 -0.45 -18.79 -3.34
N GLU A 317 -0.57 -19.84 -4.14
CA GLU A 317 0.55 -20.75 -4.43
C GLU A 317 1.71 -20.03 -5.15
N LYS A 318 1.40 -19.08 -6.06
CA LYS A 318 2.41 -18.36 -6.86
C LYS A 318 3.00 -17.17 -6.13
N ARG A 319 2.18 -16.42 -5.39
CA ARG A 319 2.61 -15.32 -4.53
C ARG A 319 3.63 -15.81 -3.49
N PHE A 320 3.48 -17.06 -3.06
CA PHE A 320 4.40 -17.73 -2.16
C PHE A 320 5.55 -18.48 -2.83
N HIS A 321 5.85 -18.35 -4.13
CA HIS A 321 7.05 -18.96 -4.73
C HIS A 321 8.19 -17.96 -5.04
N ASN A 322 7.90 -16.66 -5.19
CA ASN A 322 8.88 -15.68 -5.73
C ASN A 322 9.81 -15.00 -4.69
N TYR A 323 9.70 -15.30 -3.40
CA TYR A 323 10.63 -14.79 -2.37
C TYR A 323 11.74 -15.82 -2.08
N GLY A 324 12.64 -16.03 -3.05
CA GLY A 324 13.77 -16.96 -2.98
C GLY A 324 15.12 -16.28 -2.90
#